data_AF-A0A953FED6-F1
#
_entry.id   AF-A0A953FED6-F1
#
_cell.length_a   1.000
_cell.length_b   1.000
_cell.length_c   1.000
_cell.angle_alpha   90.00
_cell.angle_beta   90.00
_cell.angle_gamma   90.00
#
_symmetry.space_group_name_H-M   'P 1'
#
loop_
_entity.id
_entity.type
_entity.pdbx_description
1 polymer ?
#
loop_
_entity_poly.entity_id
_entity_poly.type
_entity_poly.pdbx_seq_one_letter_code
_entity_poly.pdbx_strand_id
1 'polypeptide(L)' 'MEITRIRPYVHKHCKFKLRSGKEVFGVIWEVDGLDKRSLFFASIGDYERLQRDPSKPVSVINLRPEEIMHVESIAS' A
#
# COMPACT_ATOMS: atom_id res chain seq x y z
N MET A 1 12.75 -1.15 -1.75
CA MET A 1 12.75 -0.34 -2.98
C MET A 1 12.70 1.14 -2.59
N GLU A 2 13.26 2.05 -3.39
CA GLU A 2 13.17 3.51 -3.12
C GLU A 2 11.72 4.01 -3.23
N ILE A 3 11.32 4.91 -2.33
CA ILE A 3 9.94 5.43 -2.29
C ILE A 3 9.54 6.19 -3.58
N THR A 4 10.50 6.83 -4.25
CA THR A 4 10.30 7.49 -5.55
C THR A 4 9.82 6.53 -6.63
N ARG A 5 10.20 5.25 -6.55
CA ARG A 5 9.75 4.20 -7.48
C ARG A 5 8.40 3.60 -7.10
N ILE A 6 7.97 3.78 -5.85
CA ILE A 6 6.70 3.27 -5.31
C ILE A 6 5.55 4.24 -5.58
N ARG A 7 5.82 5.55 -5.52
CA ARG A 7 4.83 6.63 -5.70
C ARG A 7 3.88 6.48 -6.89
N PRO A 8 4.32 6.05 -8.10
CA PRO A 8 3.40 5.86 -9.23
C PRO A 8 2.31 4.81 -9.00
N TYR A 9 2.45 3.97 -7.97
CA TYR A 9 1.57 2.86 -7.62
C TYR A 9 0.66 3.17 -6.42
N VAL A 10 0.77 4.37 -5.83
CA VAL A 10 -0.10 4.82 -4.74
C VAL A 10 -1.54 4.96 -5.22
N HIS A 11 -2.50 4.57 -4.37
CA HIS A 11 -3.94 4.52 -4.64
C HIS A 11 -4.35 3.62 -5.82
N LYS A 12 -3.48 2.70 -6.27
CA LYS A 12 -3.76 1.73 -7.33
C LYS A 12 -3.85 0.31 -6.79
N HIS A 13 -4.62 -0.51 -7.47
CA HIS A 13 -4.64 -1.95 -7.22
C HIS A 13 -3.32 -2.53 -7.73
N CYS A 14 -2.54 -3.08 -6.82
CA CYS A 14 -1.22 -3.60 -7.12
C CYS A 14 -0.99 -4.98 -6.53
N LYS A 15 -0.10 -5.73 -7.18
CA LYS A 15 0.55 -6.89 -6.60
C LYS A 15 1.95 -6.47 -6.13
N PHE A 16 2.29 -6.85 -4.90
CA PHE A 16 3.57 -6.55 -4.25
C PHE A 16 4.31 -7.84 -3.95
N LYS A 17 5.59 -7.88 -4.29
CA LYS A 17 6.51 -8.91 -3.82
C LYS A 17 7.32 -8.34 -2.67
N LEU A 18 7.23 -8.98 -1.51
CA LEU A 18 7.92 -8.55 -0.29
C LEU A 18 9.29 -9.24 -0.17
N ARG A 19 10.18 -8.66 0.64
CA ARG A 19 11.52 -9.22 0.94
C ARG A 19 11.45 -10.60 1.57
N SER A 20 10.37 -10.91 2.29
CA SER A 20 10.11 -12.25 2.83
C SER A 20 9.82 -13.32 1.76
N GLY A 21 9.66 -12.92 0.50
CA GLY A 21 9.22 -13.80 -0.60
C GLY A 21 7.70 -13.90 -0.74
N LYS A 22 6.93 -13.36 0.21
CA LYS A 22 5.46 -13.32 0.13
C LYS A 22 5.00 -12.38 -0.98
N GLU A 23 3.98 -12.81 -1.72
CA GLU A 23 3.22 -11.96 -2.64
C GLU A 23 1.90 -11.54 -1.98
N VAL A 24 1.58 -10.26 -2.06
CA VAL A 24 0.34 -9.69 -1.51
C VAL A 24 -0.34 -8.79 -2.53
N PHE A 25 -1.67 -8.73 -2.48
CA PHE A 25 -2.50 -7.93 -3.37
C PHE A 25 -3.21 -6.86 -2.54
N GLY A 26 -3.11 -5.61 -2.95
CA GLY A 26 -3.67 -4.52 -2.18
C GLY A 26 -3.39 -3.14 -2.75
N VAL A 27 -3.63 -2.14 -1.92
CA VAL A 27 -3.44 -0.74 -2.24
C VAL A 27 -2.53 -0.13 -1.19
N ILE A 28 -1.63 0.75 -1.65
CA ILE A 28 -0.77 1.54 -0.77
C ILE A 28 -1.08 3.03 -0.88
N TRP A 29 -0.86 3.77 0.20
CA TRP A 29 -0.94 5.22 0.19
C TRP A 29 0.02 5.86 1.17
N GLU A 30 0.43 7.10 0.86
CA GLU A 30 1.26 7.91 1.74
C GLU A 30 0.38 8.74 2.67
N VAL A 31 0.76 8.82 3.94
CA VAL A 31 0.20 9.79 4.89
C VAL A 31 1.34 10.67 5.37
N ASP A 32 1.18 11.99 5.20
CA ASP A 32 2.10 12.97 5.74
C ASP A 32 1.91 13.06 7.27
N GLY A 33 2.93 12.65 8.02
CA GLY A 33 3.01 12.84 9.47
C GLY A 33 3.99 13.96 9.82
N LEU A 34 4.00 14.37 11.10
CA LEU A 34 4.81 15.47 11.63
C LEU A 34 6.32 15.35 11.31
N ASP A 35 6.88 14.13 11.27
CA ASP A 35 8.32 13.93 11.06
C ASP A 35 8.68 13.02 9.87
N LYS A 36 7.76 12.17 9.39
CA LYS A 36 8.03 11.23 8.29
C LYS A 36 6.76 10.91 7.49
N ARG A 37 6.91 10.78 6.17
CA ARG A 37 5.94 10.13 5.29
C ARG A 37 5.88 8.65 5.62
N SER A 38 4.71 8.19 6.06
CA SER A 38 4.46 6.78 6.32
C SER A 38 3.69 6.17 5.15
N LEU A 39 4.10 4.97 4.73
CA LEU A 39 3.44 4.23 3.66
C LEU A 39 2.56 3.14 4.30
N PHE A 40 1.28 3.17 3.98
CA PHE A 40 0.32 2.21 4.49
C PHE A 40 -0.12 1.26 3.40
N PHE A 41 -0.50 0.05 3.78
CA PHE A 41 -1.03 -1.00 2.94
C PHE A 41 -2.35 -1.53 3.50
N ALA A 42 -3.32 -1.77 2.62
CA ALA A 42 -4.50 -2.57 2.93
C ALA A 42 -4.80 -3.54 1.79
N SER A 43 -5.56 -4.60 2.09
CA SER A 43 -6.12 -5.45 1.04
C SER A 43 -7.05 -4.63 0.13
N ILE A 44 -7.27 -5.07 -1.10
CA ILE A 44 -8.17 -4.36 -2.04
C ILE A 44 -9.56 -4.18 -1.42
N GLY A 45 -10.12 -5.25 -0.85
CA GLY A 45 -11.44 -5.20 -0.23
C GLY A 45 -11.51 -4.28 0.98
N ASP A 46 -10.46 -4.22 1.80
CA ASP A 46 -10.40 -3.30 2.94
C ASP A 46 -10.26 -1.84 2.48
N TYR A 47 -9.46 -1.58 1.45
CA TYR A 47 -9.33 -0.25 0.88
C TYR A 47 -10.64 0.24 0.26
N GLU A 48 -11.34 -0.62 -0.50
CA GLU A 48 -12.67 -0.29 -1.05
C GLU A 48 -13.71 -0.01 0.06
N ARG A 49 -13.67 -0.78 1.15
CA ARG A 49 -14.53 -0.53 2.32
C ARG A 49 -14.21 0.81 2.98
N LEU A 50 -12.92 1.13 3.15
CA LEU A 50 -12.48 2.41 3.70
C LEU A 50 -12.95 3.59 2.85
N GLN A 51 -12.94 3.45 1.52
CA GLN A 51 -13.45 4.49 0.61
C GLN A 51 -14.98 4.65 0.69
N ARG A 52 -15.73 3.57 0.91
CA ARG A 52 -17.20 3.61 1.02
C ARG A 52 -17.68 4.08 2.38
N ASP A 53 -17.00 3.69 3.45
CA ASP A 53 -17.38 3.99 4.83
C ASP A 53 -16.12 4.25 5.67
N PRO A 54 -15.59 5.49 5.64
CA PRO A 54 -14.37 5.86 6.36
C PRO A 54 -14.47 5.71 7.89
N SER A 55 -15.68 5.62 8.43
CA SER A 55 -15.92 5.49 9.87
C SER A 55 -15.72 4.06 10.38
N LYS A 56 -15.68 3.07 9.48
CA LYS A 56 -15.51 1.67 9.86
C LYS A 56 -14.03 1.30 9.95
N PRO A 57 -13.63 0.59 11.02
CA PRO A 57 -12.28 0.11 11.15
C PRO A 57 -11.98 -0.93 10.07
N VAL A 58 -10.83 -0.80 9.43
CA VAL A 58 -10.27 -1.76 8.48
C VAL A 58 -8.85 -2.13 8.90
N SER A 59 -8.37 -3.28 8.43
CA SER A 59 -6.98 -3.68 8.69
C SER A 59 -6.03 -2.91 7.79
N VAL A 60 -5.11 -2.16 8.40
CA VAL A 60 -4.07 -1.41 7.70
C VAL A 60 -2.73 -1.76 8.31
N ILE A 61 -1.72 -1.93 7.47
CA ILE A 61 -0.35 -2.26 7.87
C ILE A 61 0.56 -1.11 7.46
N ASN A 62 1.46 -0.70 8.35
CA ASN A 62 2.57 0.18 7.97
C ASN A 62 3.59 -0.64 7.18
N LEU A 63 3.72 -0.37 5.89
CA LEU A 63 4.58 -1.11 4.97
C LEU A 63 5.80 -0.27 4.65
N ARG A 64 6.98 -0.71 5.09
CA ARG A 64 8.19 0.07 4.83
C ARG A 64 8.63 -0.07 3.37
N PRO A 65 9.03 1.01 2.68
CA PRO A 65 9.53 0.95 1.31
C PRO A 65 10.61 -0.13 1.09
N GLU A 66 11.47 -0.35 2.08
CA GLU A 66 12.57 -1.32 2.02
C GLU A 66 12.09 -2.77 1.98
N GLU A 67 10.88 -3.04 2.46
CA GLU A 67 10.24 -4.36 2.47
C GLU A 67 9.67 -4.74 1.09
N ILE A 68 9.40 -3.75 0.23
CA ILE A 68 8.91 -3.96 -1.13
C ILE A 68 10.11 -4.25 -2.03
N MET A 69 10.10 -5.43 -2.65
CA MET A 69 11.07 -5.86 -3.65
C MET A 69 10.59 -5.58 -5.07
N HIS A 70 9.30 -5.74 -5.33
CA HIS A 70 8.68 -5.50 -6.62
C HIS A 70 7.23 -5.04 -6.45
N VAL A 71 6.75 -4.25 -7.41
CA VAL A 71 5.37 -3.80 -7.50
C VAL A 71 4.93 -3.80 -8.97
N GLU A 72 3.71 -4.29 -9.21
CA GLU A 72 3.06 -4.25 -10.52
C GLU A 72 1.60 -3.81 -10.36
N SER A 73 1.11 -2.99 -11.29
CA SER A 73 -0.31 -2.62 -11.34
C SER A 73 -1.11 -3.79 -11.89
N ILE A 74 -2.17 -4.18 -11.20
CA ILE A 74 -3.08 -5.28 -11.62
C ILE A 74 -4.36 -4.76 -12.29
N ALA A 75 -4.54 -3.44 -12.33
CA ALA A 75 -5.58 -2.77 -13.10
C ALA A 75 -4.97 -1.60 -13.88
N SER A 76 -5.34 -1.47 -15.16
CA SER A 76 -5.10 -0.30 -16.01
C SER A 76 -6.34 0.57 -16.05
#